data_AF-A0A7C6DKD6-F1
#
_entry.id   AF-A0A7C6DKD6-F1
#
_cell.length_a   1.000
_cell.length_b   1.000
_cell.length_c   1.000
_cell.angle_alpha   90.00
_cell.angle_beta   90.00
_cell.angle_gamma   90.00
#
_symmetry.space_group_name_H-M   'P 1'
#
loop_
_entity.id
_entity.type
_entity.pdbx_description
1 polymer ?
#
loop_
_entity_poly.entity_id
_entity_poly.type
_entity_poly.pdbx_seq_one_letter_code
_entity_poly.pdbx_strand_id
1 'polypeptide(L)'
;MAMTPVVSRHTLFYDLLDSFKQRGCPICRLGRVTVARYLDALAYENVNDPGVRDKLRSARGFCNYHAYQFLDDVRDLLAVGIVYRDVVHASALAVSEGSGRSLFWPILPSQRNGSSVSGSDDGPPSPLAPTGHCPACEALRESVSDRLHVFLQHLQESDFRLAYEASDGLCYPHFLKALAEVGDSSQLSALVASEMTLLEDSGRRYGQLDPLQLLALSFGQPGTIPHQTGHVGGVRRALRAAADAEPADWTHTDPDRCPICEATRPGLTHTLEEFALGAVSDEDPAAELASVCNRHAWQLAESHGDDLAPWLPSLEGHRRTELEAVASDLLTYDGLHGGFQLPSRSPRAQRVGRQIARRLEGRGTCPLCRAQSRLEIDALWRYLTSSQPAARAGPSGVAGNGGTKAKLTVATLCLPHLIQADCLPLTAEQRIALVERQRLGWGNLISELLDYIRKQDYRFRDEPRGHEQTSPRRAVEQMAGQKGVR
;
A
#
# COMPACT_ATOMS: atom_id res chain seq x y z
N MET A 1 -23.14 -23.24 -39.01
CA MET A 1 -23.31 -22.29 -37.89
C MET A 1 -22.54 -22.84 -36.71
N ALA A 2 -21.39 -22.26 -36.37
CA ALA A 2 -20.71 -22.62 -35.14
C ALA A 2 -21.54 -22.03 -33.99
N MET A 3 -22.10 -22.89 -33.13
CA MET A 3 -22.71 -22.45 -31.88
C MET A 3 -21.63 -21.71 -31.08
N THR A 4 -21.79 -20.41 -30.92
CA THR A 4 -21.05 -19.66 -29.91
C THR A 4 -21.32 -20.35 -28.57
N PRO A 5 -20.28 -20.74 -27.81
CA PRO A 5 -20.49 -21.39 -26.53
C PRO A 5 -21.35 -20.48 -25.65
N VAL A 6 -22.49 -20.98 -25.19
CA VAL A 6 -23.36 -20.25 -24.26
C VAL A 6 -22.57 -20.06 -22.99
N VAL A 7 -22.19 -18.82 -22.70
CA VAL A 7 -21.54 -18.49 -21.44
C VAL A 7 -22.60 -18.56 -20.34
N SER A 8 -22.35 -19.39 -19.33
CA SER A 8 -23.27 -19.52 -18.20
C SER A 8 -23.23 -18.27 -17.32
N ARG A 9 -24.35 -17.54 -17.27
CA ARG A 9 -24.59 -16.47 -16.29
C ARG A 9 -24.69 -17.07 -14.88
N HIS A 10 -23.90 -16.57 -13.94
CA HIS A 10 -23.81 -17.06 -12.57
C HIS A 10 -23.67 -15.88 -11.59
N THR A 11 -23.48 -16.12 -10.30
CA THR A 11 -23.53 -15.08 -9.26
C THR A 11 -22.69 -13.83 -9.57
N LEU A 12 -21.46 -13.99 -10.04
CA LEU A 12 -20.58 -12.85 -10.39
C LEU A 12 -21.15 -11.96 -11.51
N PHE A 13 -21.87 -12.56 -12.47
CA PHE A 13 -22.52 -11.81 -13.55
C PHE A 13 -23.65 -10.91 -13.00
N TYR A 14 -24.49 -11.46 -12.12
CA TYR A 14 -25.59 -10.70 -11.53
C TYR A 14 -25.10 -9.64 -10.54
N ASP A 15 -24.07 -9.96 -9.75
CA ASP A 15 -23.39 -8.98 -8.89
C ASP A 15 -22.86 -7.78 -9.70
N LEU A 16 -22.29 -8.03 -10.89
CA LEU A 16 -21.84 -6.97 -11.80
C LEU A 16 -23.01 -6.12 -12.31
N LEU A 17 -24.07 -6.75 -12.83
CA LEU A 17 -25.26 -6.03 -13.31
C LEU A 17 -25.92 -5.16 -12.22
N ASP A 18 -26.01 -5.66 -11.00
CA ASP A 18 -26.56 -4.90 -9.88
C ASP A 18 -25.64 -3.78 -9.43
N SER A 19 -24.32 -3.96 -9.58
CA SER A 19 -23.34 -2.91 -9.27
C SER A 19 -23.34 -1.76 -10.27
N PHE A 20 -23.67 -2.00 -11.55
CA PHE A 20 -23.77 -0.95 -12.59
C PHE A 20 -24.86 0.09 -12.30
N LYS A 21 -25.87 -0.26 -11.50
CA LYS A 21 -26.97 0.63 -11.08
C LYS A 21 -26.55 1.65 -10.00
N GLN A 22 -25.33 1.54 -9.48
CA GLN A 22 -24.80 2.35 -8.40
C GLN A 22 -23.65 3.21 -8.91
N ARG A 23 -23.41 4.35 -8.24
CA ARG A 23 -22.34 5.29 -8.62
C ARG A 23 -20.93 4.70 -8.51
N GLY A 24 -19.99 5.16 -9.32
CA GLY A 24 -18.58 4.79 -9.30
C GLY A 24 -18.28 3.37 -9.81
N CYS A 25 -17.01 2.96 -9.68
CA CYS A 25 -16.52 1.73 -10.29
C CYS A 25 -17.15 0.46 -9.66
N PRO A 26 -17.77 -0.43 -10.48
CA PRO A 26 -18.39 -1.67 -10.00
C PRO A 26 -17.38 -2.64 -9.39
N ILE A 27 -16.18 -2.71 -9.96
CA ILE A 27 -15.10 -3.59 -9.49
C ILE A 27 -14.53 -3.12 -8.14
N CYS A 28 -14.35 -1.80 -7.94
CA CYS A 28 -13.99 -1.23 -6.64
C CYS A 28 -15.03 -1.62 -5.58
N ARG A 29 -16.31 -1.40 -5.88
CA ARG A 29 -17.43 -1.68 -4.97
C ARG A 29 -17.44 -3.13 -4.51
N LEU A 30 -17.44 -4.07 -5.46
CA LEU A 30 -17.49 -5.50 -5.16
C LEU A 30 -16.19 -6.00 -4.49
N GLY A 31 -15.05 -5.39 -4.81
CA GLY A 31 -13.78 -5.61 -4.13
C GLY A 31 -13.85 -5.25 -2.64
N ARG A 32 -14.39 -4.07 -2.29
CA ARG A 32 -14.59 -3.66 -0.88
C ARG A 32 -15.50 -4.61 -0.12
N VAL A 33 -16.61 -5.02 -0.74
CA VAL A 33 -17.52 -6.01 -0.15
C VAL A 33 -16.80 -7.33 0.12
N THR A 34 -15.92 -7.76 -0.79
CA THR A 34 -15.13 -8.98 -0.61
C THR A 34 -14.16 -8.85 0.56
N VAL A 35 -13.43 -7.75 0.65
CA VAL A 35 -12.50 -7.50 1.76
C VAL A 35 -13.23 -7.43 3.10
N ALA A 36 -14.35 -6.69 3.18
CA ALA A 36 -15.14 -6.60 4.40
C ALA A 36 -15.60 -7.99 4.88
N ARG A 37 -16.19 -8.78 3.97
CA ARG A 37 -16.60 -10.17 4.27
C ARG A 37 -15.43 -11.06 4.71
N TYR A 38 -14.26 -10.91 4.08
CA TYR A 38 -13.06 -11.64 4.45
C TYR A 38 -12.62 -11.30 5.89
N LEU A 39 -12.59 -10.01 6.24
CA LEU A 39 -12.20 -9.54 7.57
C LEU A 39 -13.21 -9.95 8.65
N ASP A 40 -14.51 -9.89 8.35
CA ASP A 40 -15.58 -10.34 9.24
C ASP A 40 -15.50 -11.86 9.48
N ALA A 41 -15.32 -12.65 8.41
CA ALA A 41 -15.16 -14.10 8.51
C ALA A 41 -13.88 -14.49 9.28
N LEU A 42 -12.81 -13.70 9.16
CA LEU A 42 -11.62 -13.88 9.98
C LEU A 42 -11.91 -13.68 11.46
N ALA A 43 -12.59 -12.59 11.83
CA ALA A 43 -12.87 -12.31 13.23
C ALA A 43 -13.80 -13.35 13.86
N TYR A 44 -14.85 -13.75 13.14
CA TYR A 44 -15.90 -14.60 13.71
C TYR A 44 -15.55 -16.09 13.73
N GLU A 45 -14.97 -16.62 12.65
CA GLU A 45 -14.83 -18.07 12.45
C GLU A 45 -13.39 -18.53 12.33
N ASN A 46 -12.52 -17.72 11.73
CA ASN A 46 -11.19 -18.17 11.30
C ASN A 46 -10.03 -17.64 12.15
N VAL A 47 -10.31 -17.01 13.30
CA VAL A 47 -9.28 -16.42 14.18
C VAL A 47 -8.27 -17.47 14.67
N ASN A 48 -8.69 -18.74 14.74
CA ASN A 48 -7.87 -19.88 15.15
C ASN A 48 -7.51 -20.83 13.99
N ASP A 49 -7.89 -20.53 12.75
CA ASP A 49 -7.58 -21.39 11.60
C ASP A 49 -6.06 -21.42 11.33
N PRO A 50 -5.40 -22.61 11.36
CA PRO A 50 -3.96 -22.68 11.19
C PRO A 50 -3.46 -22.13 9.85
N GLY A 51 -4.19 -22.36 8.76
CA GLY A 51 -3.79 -21.92 7.42
C GLY A 51 -3.84 -20.40 7.27
N VAL A 52 -4.89 -19.77 7.78
CA VAL A 52 -5.00 -18.30 7.80
C VAL A 52 -3.93 -17.68 8.70
N ARG A 53 -3.62 -18.32 9.84
CA ARG A 53 -2.57 -17.84 10.76
C ARG A 53 -1.17 -17.95 10.15
N ASP A 54 -0.90 -18.99 9.37
CA ASP A 54 0.36 -19.11 8.61
C ASP A 54 0.50 -18.00 7.56
N LYS A 55 -0.56 -17.71 6.81
CA LYS A 55 -0.58 -16.60 5.85
C LYS A 55 -0.30 -15.27 6.55
N LEU A 56 -1.00 -14.98 7.66
CA LEU A 56 -0.79 -13.76 8.45
C LEU A 56 0.64 -13.65 8.99
N ARG A 57 1.23 -14.73 9.53
CA ARG A 57 2.63 -14.71 10.01
C ARG A 57 3.61 -14.44 8.87
N SER A 58 3.45 -15.08 7.71
CA SER A 58 4.32 -14.87 6.54
C SER A 58 4.23 -13.45 5.98
N ALA A 59 3.03 -12.85 6.03
CA ALA A 59 2.76 -11.49 5.58
C ALA A 59 3.13 -10.42 6.62
N ARG A 60 3.50 -10.83 7.84
CA ARG A 60 3.68 -9.95 9.01
C ARG A 60 2.42 -9.17 9.38
N GLY A 61 1.27 -9.81 9.21
CA GLY A 61 -0.06 -9.24 9.42
C GLY A 61 -0.66 -8.67 8.14
N PHE A 62 -1.61 -7.75 8.32
CA PHE A 62 -2.20 -7.00 7.20
C PHE A 62 -1.34 -5.79 6.82
N CYS A 63 -1.50 -5.31 5.58
CA CYS A 63 -0.97 -4.00 5.18
C CYS A 63 -1.61 -2.90 6.03
N ASN A 64 -1.00 -1.71 6.10
CA ASN A 64 -1.50 -0.58 6.90
C ASN A 64 -3.00 -0.37 6.74
N TYR A 65 -3.48 -0.20 5.50
CA TYR A 65 -4.90 -0.01 5.23
C TYR A 65 -5.80 -1.12 5.80
N HIS A 66 -5.53 -2.39 5.46
CA HIS A 66 -6.35 -3.51 5.92
C HIS A 66 -6.18 -3.80 7.42
N ALA A 67 -5.05 -3.44 8.02
CA ALA A 67 -4.83 -3.54 9.46
C ALA A 67 -5.74 -2.58 10.23
N TYR A 68 -5.84 -1.33 9.77
CA TYR A 68 -6.78 -0.36 10.34
C TYR A 68 -8.23 -0.68 9.99
N GLN A 69 -8.50 -1.23 8.81
CA GLN A 69 -9.84 -1.70 8.48
C GLN A 69 -10.27 -2.83 9.43
N PHE A 70 -9.40 -3.80 9.72
CA PHE A 70 -9.68 -4.85 10.68
C PHE A 70 -9.88 -4.31 12.10
N LEU A 71 -9.07 -3.31 12.49
CA LEU A 71 -9.14 -2.68 13.81
C LEU A 71 -10.40 -1.82 14.01
N ASP A 72 -10.74 -0.99 13.03
CA ASP A 72 -11.75 0.06 13.15
C ASP A 72 -13.14 -0.40 12.66
N ASP A 73 -13.22 -1.23 11.60
CA ASP A 73 -14.50 -1.54 10.93
C ASP A 73 -15.16 -2.83 11.44
N VAL A 74 -14.39 -3.88 11.76
CA VAL A 74 -14.92 -5.19 12.21
C VAL A 74 -15.45 -5.14 13.64
N ARG A 75 -14.97 -4.18 14.45
CA ARG A 75 -15.42 -3.91 15.84
C ARG A 75 -15.31 -5.11 16.81
N ASP A 76 -14.41 -6.06 16.53
CA ASP A 76 -14.04 -7.15 17.43
C ASP A 76 -12.57 -7.01 17.85
N LEU A 77 -12.34 -6.27 18.94
CA LEU A 77 -10.98 -6.05 19.45
C LEU A 77 -10.35 -7.31 20.05
N LEU A 78 -11.14 -8.32 20.44
CA LEU A 78 -10.61 -9.60 20.90
C LEU A 78 -9.98 -10.36 19.73
N ALA A 79 -10.68 -10.43 18.59
CA ALA A 79 -10.13 -11.03 17.38
C ALA A 79 -8.85 -10.32 16.93
N VAL A 80 -8.83 -8.99 16.96
CA VAL A 80 -7.61 -8.18 16.70
C VAL A 80 -6.49 -8.55 17.66
N GLY A 81 -6.77 -8.61 18.96
CA GLY A 81 -5.80 -8.99 19.98
C GLY A 81 -5.21 -10.38 19.75
N ILE A 82 -6.04 -11.38 19.42
CA ILE A 82 -5.61 -12.76 19.16
C ILE A 82 -4.69 -12.81 17.92
N VAL A 83 -5.12 -12.21 16.80
CA VAL A 83 -4.35 -12.19 15.55
C VAL A 83 -3.02 -11.47 15.74
N TYR A 84 -3.05 -10.24 16.26
CA TYR A 84 -1.84 -9.43 16.35
C TYR A 84 -0.89 -9.89 17.46
N ARG A 85 -1.36 -10.57 18.52
CA ARG A 85 -0.45 -11.24 19.46
C ARG A 85 0.44 -12.25 18.76
N ASP A 86 -0.13 -13.07 17.88
CA ASP A 86 0.63 -14.08 17.15
C ASP A 86 1.59 -13.48 16.12
N VAL A 87 1.14 -12.46 15.38
CA VAL A 87 1.99 -11.75 14.43
C VAL A 87 3.16 -11.05 15.12
N VAL A 88 2.92 -10.37 16.25
CA VAL A 88 3.98 -9.71 17.04
C VAL A 88 4.95 -10.76 17.59
N HIS A 89 4.44 -11.87 18.13
CA HIS A 89 5.28 -12.95 18.65
C HIS A 89 6.16 -13.58 17.55
N ALA A 90 5.60 -13.90 16.38
CA ALA A 90 6.35 -14.43 15.25
C ALA A 90 7.40 -13.43 14.72
N SER A 91 7.11 -12.13 14.78
CA SER A 91 8.06 -11.07 14.39
C SER A 91 9.18 -10.90 15.42
N ALA A 92 8.87 -11.02 16.72
CA ALA A 92 9.86 -10.97 17.81
C ALA A 92 10.84 -12.16 17.76
N LEU A 93 10.36 -13.35 17.38
CA LEU A 93 11.21 -14.51 17.11
C LEU A 93 12.16 -14.24 15.93
N ALA A 94 11.66 -13.69 14.83
CA ALA A 94 12.48 -13.35 13.66
C ALA A 94 13.57 -12.31 13.97
N VAL A 95 13.26 -11.29 14.79
CA VAL A 95 14.26 -10.33 15.31
C VAL A 95 15.32 -11.06 16.13
N SER A 96 14.90 -12.05 16.92
CA SER A 96 15.79 -12.76 17.82
C SER A 96 16.71 -13.75 17.12
N GLU A 97 16.25 -14.38 16.04
CA GLU A 97 17.03 -15.31 15.21
C GLU A 97 17.92 -14.57 14.21
N GLY A 98 17.42 -13.45 13.65
CA GLY A 98 18.14 -12.60 12.69
C GLY A 98 19.41 -11.97 13.27
N SER A 99 19.43 -11.68 14.59
CA SER A 99 20.62 -11.15 15.27
C SER A 99 21.83 -12.09 15.17
N GLY A 100 21.61 -13.41 15.07
CA GLY A 100 22.70 -14.39 14.91
C GLY A 100 23.32 -14.40 13.51
N ARG A 101 22.54 -14.05 12.47
CA ARG A 101 23.01 -14.01 11.07
C ARG A 101 23.67 -12.68 10.71
N SER A 102 23.27 -11.58 11.35
CA SER A 102 23.77 -10.22 11.09
C SER A 102 25.20 -9.97 11.59
N LEU A 103 25.66 -10.69 12.62
CA LEU A 103 27.05 -10.64 13.10
C LEU A 103 28.09 -11.13 12.07
N PHE A 104 27.64 -11.80 11.01
CA PHE A 104 28.47 -12.34 9.93
C PHE A 104 28.20 -11.71 8.57
N TRP A 105 27.50 -10.55 8.52
CA TRP A 105 27.33 -9.83 7.26
C TRP A 105 28.70 -9.38 6.72
N PRO A 106 29.18 -9.89 5.56
CA PRO A 106 30.47 -9.50 5.06
C PRO A 106 30.40 -8.05 4.57
N ILE A 107 31.19 -7.18 5.17
CA ILE A 107 31.58 -5.89 4.58
C ILE A 107 32.47 -6.23 3.38
N LEU A 108 31.88 -6.59 2.24
CA LEU A 108 32.62 -6.68 0.99
C LEU A 108 32.46 -5.34 0.23
N PRO A 109 33.53 -4.57 0.04
CA PRO A 109 33.49 -3.40 -0.80
C PRO A 109 33.32 -3.86 -2.25
N SER A 110 32.13 -3.64 -2.84
CA SER A 110 31.91 -3.85 -4.26
C SER A 110 32.61 -2.77 -5.07
N GLN A 111 33.92 -2.93 -5.31
CA GLN A 111 34.54 -2.34 -6.49
C GLN A 111 34.00 -3.10 -7.72
N ARG A 112 33.06 -2.49 -8.44
CA ARG A 112 32.77 -2.89 -9.82
C ARG A 112 32.98 -1.69 -10.73
N ASN A 113 34.03 -1.81 -11.52
CA ASN A 113 34.28 -1.02 -12.72
C ASN A 113 33.05 -1.04 -13.64
N GLY A 114 32.82 0.10 -14.28
CA GLY A 114 31.60 0.40 -15.02
C GLY A 114 31.26 -0.56 -16.15
N SER A 115 29.95 -0.80 -16.32
CA SER A 115 29.21 -0.66 -17.58
C SER A 115 27.80 -1.28 -17.42
N SER A 116 26.81 -0.57 -17.96
CA SER A 116 25.39 -0.92 -18.10
C SER A 116 24.51 -0.98 -16.82
N VAL A 117 23.62 0.01 -16.74
CA VAL A 117 22.55 0.18 -15.74
C VAL A 117 21.39 -0.74 -16.09
N SER A 118 21.31 -1.91 -15.44
CA SER A 118 20.09 -2.70 -15.26
C SER A 118 20.36 -3.85 -14.28
N GLY A 119 20.49 -3.53 -13.00
CA GLY A 119 20.63 -4.52 -11.93
C GLY A 119 20.19 -3.87 -10.63
N SER A 120 19.14 -4.41 -10.02
CA SER A 120 18.65 -4.03 -8.69
C SER A 120 19.81 -4.04 -7.71
N ASP A 121 20.10 -2.86 -7.16
CA ASP A 121 21.18 -2.55 -6.22
C ASP A 121 20.89 -3.09 -4.79
N ASP A 122 19.97 -4.07 -4.71
CA ASP A 122 19.34 -4.55 -3.50
C ASP A 122 20.13 -5.75 -2.97
N GLY A 123 20.71 -5.59 -1.78
CA GLY A 123 21.25 -6.73 -1.02
C GLY A 123 20.17 -7.77 -0.73
N PRO A 124 20.53 -8.94 -0.18
CA PRO A 124 19.54 -9.95 0.18
C PRO A 124 18.48 -9.37 1.12
N PRO A 125 17.20 -9.78 0.98
CA PRO A 125 16.10 -9.20 1.73
C PRO A 125 16.28 -9.40 3.24
N SER A 126 15.88 -8.39 4.02
CA SER A 126 15.88 -8.46 5.49
C SER A 126 15.13 -9.71 5.97
N PRO A 127 15.61 -10.44 6.99
CA PRO A 127 14.87 -11.55 7.59
C PRO A 127 13.54 -11.11 8.23
N LEU A 128 13.38 -9.80 8.46
CA LEU A 128 12.16 -9.18 8.99
C LEU A 128 11.16 -8.86 7.89
N ALA A 129 11.59 -8.81 6.63
CA ALA A 129 10.72 -8.54 5.51
C ALA A 129 9.62 -9.63 5.41
N PRO A 130 8.39 -9.25 5.03
CA PRO A 130 7.34 -10.22 4.78
C PRO A 130 7.73 -11.13 3.60
N THR A 131 7.49 -12.43 3.76
CA THR A 131 7.68 -13.44 2.70
C THR A 131 6.37 -13.77 1.99
N GLY A 132 5.23 -13.40 2.58
CA GLY A 132 3.89 -13.47 2.00
C GLY A 132 3.29 -12.10 1.74
N HIS A 133 2.11 -12.09 1.11
CA HIS A 133 1.32 -10.87 0.89
C HIS A 133 0.22 -10.73 1.94
N CYS A 134 -0.20 -9.49 2.20
CA CYS A 134 -1.39 -9.20 3.01
C CYS A 134 -2.59 -10.07 2.55
N PRO A 135 -3.16 -10.94 3.40
CA PRO A 135 -4.21 -11.86 2.99
C PRO A 135 -5.49 -11.17 2.48
N ALA A 136 -5.84 -10.01 3.04
CA ALA A 136 -6.96 -9.20 2.56
C ALA A 136 -6.68 -8.60 1.17
N CYS A 137 -5.44 -8.18 0.89
CA CYS A 137 -5.04 -7.76 -0.46
C CYS A 137 -5.04 -8.94 -1.46
N GLU A 138 -4.72 -10.14 -1.01
CA GLU A 138 -4.79 -11.35 -1.84
C GLU A 138 -6.24 -11.69 -2.21
N ALA A 139 -7.14 -11.75 -1.22
CA ALA A 139 -8.58 -11.94 -1.45
C ALA A 139 -9.16 -10.87 -2.39
N LEU A 140 -8.74 -9.61 -2.24
CA LEU A 140 -9.10 -8.54 -3.17
C LEU A 140 -8.59 -8.79 -4.59
N ARG A 141 -7.31 -9.16 -4.76
CA ARG A 141 -6.72 -9.40 -6.09
C ARG A 141 -7.42 -10.53 -6.84
N GLU A 142 -7.70 -11.63 -6.15
CA GLU A 142 -8.44 -12.77 -6.69
C GLU A 142 -9.86 -12.33 -7.10
N SER A 143 -10.58 -11.71 -6.17
CA SER A 143 -11.94 -11.17 -6.37
C SER A 143 -12.07 -10.22 -7.56
N VAL A 144 -11.09 -9.33 -7.73
CA VAL A 144 -11.02 -8.38 -8.85
C VAL A 144 -10.75 -9.11 -10.16
N SER A 145 -9.81 -10.07 -10.19
CA SER A 145 -9.48 -10.81 -11.41
C SER A 145 -10.64 -11.67 -11.89
N ASP A 146 -11.32 -12.38 -10.99
CA ASP A 146 -12.49 -13.20 -11.33
C ASP A 146 -13.63 -12.35 -11.91
N ARG A 147 -13.87 -11.18 -11.33
CA ARG A 147 -14.91 -10.25 -11.82
C ARG A 147 -14.55 -9.60 -13.14
N LEU A 148 -13.29 -9.22 -13.35
CA LEU A 148 -12.84 -8.69 -14.63
C LEU A 148 -12.92 -9.77 -15.72
N HIS A 149 -12.61 -11.02 -15.39
CA HIS A 149 -12.78 -12.13 -16.31
C HIS A 149 -14.25 -12.27 -16.76
N VAL A 150 -15.19 -12.32 -15.81
CA VAL A 150 -16.64 -12.39 -16.11
C VAL A 150 -17.11 -11.14 -16.86
N PHE A 151 -16.67 -9.95 -16.45
CA PHE A 151 -16.99 -8.70 -17.13
C PHE A 151 -16.56 -8.72 -18.61
N LEU A 152 -15.31 -9.07 -18.91
CA LEU A 152 -14.79 -9.14 -20.27
C LEU A 152 -15.48 -10.24 -21.09
N GLN A 153 -15.87 -11.35 -20.46
CA GLN A 153 -16.57 -12.44 -21.09
C GLN A 153 -17.97 -12.04 -21.60
N HIS A 154 -18.68 -11.20 -20.84
CA HIS A 154 -20.05 -10.77 -21.15
C HIS A 154 -20.15 -9.39 -21.81
N LEU A 155 -19.04 -8.65 -21.96
CA LEU A 155 -19.04 -7.28 -22.50
C LEU A 155 -19.59 -7.16 -23.94
N GLN A 156 -19.60 -8.25 -24.71
CA GLN A 156 -20.19 -8.27 -26.07
C GLN A 156 -21.71 -8.50 -26.07
N GLU A 157 -22.29 -8.95 -24.96
CA GLU A 157 -23.73 -9.14 -24.85
C GLU A 157 -24.40 -7.77 -24.76
N SER A 158 -25.38 -7.52 -25.63
CA SER A 158 -25.95 -6.18 -25.80
C SER A 158 -26.62 -5.66 -24.53
N ASP A 159 -27.33 -6.50 -23.79
CA ASP A 159 -27.96 -6.15 -22.52
C ASP A 159 -26.92 -5.76 -21.45
N PHE A 160 -25.86 -6.55 -21.34
CA PHE A 160 -24.77 -6.29 -20.40
C PHE A 160 -24.00 -5.02 -20.76
N ARG A 161 -23.66 -4.83 -22.04
CA ARG A 161 -22.93 -3.65 -22.51
C ARG A 161 -23.73 -2.37 -22.32
N LEU A 162 -25.03 -2.37 -22.66
CA LEU A 162 -25.90 -1.22 -22.45
C LEU A 162 -26.03 -0.87 -20.96
N ALA A 163 -26.12 -1.89 -20.08
CA ALA A 163 -26.13 -1.65 -18.64
C ALA A 163 -24.80 -1.06 -18.15
N TYR A 164 -23.67 -1.51 -18.71
CA TYR A 164 -22.36 -0.97 -18.40
C TYR A 164 -22.18 0.48 -18.87
N GLU A 165 -22.55 0.79 -20.11
CA GLU A 165 -22.50 2.15 -20.70
C GLU A 165 -23.46 3.13 -20.01
N ALA A 166 -24.51 2.62 -19.35
CA ALA A 166 -25.39 3.40 -18.48
C ALA A 166 -24.80 3.67 -17.07
N SER A 167 -23.72 2.99 -16.68
CA SER A 167 -23.04 3.17 -15.38
C SER A 167 -21.98 4.28 -15.41
N ASP A 168 -21.29 4.51 -14.30
CA ASP A 168 -20.16 5.44 -14.24
C ASP A 168 -18.84 4.84 -14.78
N GLY A 169 -18.84 3.57 -15.23
CA GLY A 169 -17.68 2.93 -15.84
C GLY A 169 -16.65 2.35 -14.85
N LEU A 170 -15.51 1.90 -15.38
CA LEU A 170 -14.38 1.46 -14.58
C LEU A 170 -13.53 2.64 -14.10
N CYS A 171 -12.99 2.54 -12.89
CA CYS A 171 -11.94 3.47 -12.50
C CYS A 171 -10.67 3.19 -13.32
N TYR A 172 -9.80 4.19 -13.48
CA TYR A 172 -8.61 4.08 -14.32
C TYR A 172 -7.77 2.84 -14.00
N PRO A 173 -7.45 2.53 -12.72
CA PRO A 173 -6.65 1.34 -12.44
C PRO A 173 -7.34 0.03 -12.83
N HIS A 174 -8.67 -0.07 -12.68
CA HIS A 174 -9.41 -1.27 -13.09
C HIS A 174 -9.60 -1.33 -14.62
N PHE A 175 -9.70 -0.20 -15.30
CA PHE A 175 -9.63 -0.14 -16.76
C PHE A 175 -8.27 -0.63 -17.28
N LEU A 176 -7.15 -0.16 -16.70
CA LEU A 176 -5.81 -0.64 -17.05
C LEU A 176 -5.64 -2.15 -16.78
N LYS A 177 -6.19 -2.64 -15.66
CA LYS A 177 -6.19 -4.07 -15.36
C LYS A 177 -7.04 -4.87 -16.35
N ALA A 178 -8.22 -4.36 -16.73
CA ALA A 178 -9.08 -4.96 -17.74
C ALA A 178 -8.35 -5.04 -19.10
N LEU A 179 -7.69 -3.96 -19.54
CA LEU A 179 -6.85 -3.93 -20.73
C LEU A 179 -5.74 -4.99 -20.70
N ALA A 180 -5.12 -5.22 -19.54
CA ALA A 180 -4.07 -6.22 -19.38
C ALA A 180 -4.59 -7.68 -19.39
N GLU A 181 -5.89 -7.87 -19.15
CA GLU A 181 -6.58 -9.16 -19.04
C GLU A 181 -7.44 -9.53 -20.26
N VAL A 182 -7.58 -8.65 -21.25
CA VAL A 182 -8.31 -8.94 -22.51
C VAL A 182 -7.79 -10.23 -23.16
N GLY A 183 -8.69 -11.17 -23.41
CA GLY A 183 -8.37 -12.47 -23.99
C GLY A 183 -8.21 -12.44 -25.50
N ASP A 184 -8.91 -11.53 -26.17
CA ASP A 184 -8.95 -11.41 -27.63
C ASP A 184 -9.22 -9.97 -28.10
N SER A 185 -9.19 -9.78 -29.43
CA SER A 185 -9.37 -8.48 -30.07
C SER A 185 -10.78 -7.92 -29.95
N SER A 186 -11.81 -8.78 -29.93
CA SER A 186 -13.19 -8.33 -29.80
C SER A 186 -13.42 -7.71 -28.42
N GLN A 187 -12.91 -8.37 -27.37
CA GLN A 187 -12.92 -7.85 -26.00
C GLN A 187 -12.18 -6.52 -25.90
N LEU A 188 -10.99 -6.42 -26.50
CA LEU A 188 -10.21 -5.17 -26.52
C LEU A 188 -10.98 -4.03 -27.20
N SER A 189 -11.54 -4.28 -28.39
CA SER A 189 -12.31 -3.29 -29.13
C SER A 189 -13.57 -2.86 -28.38
N ALA A 190 -14.32 -3.78 -27.78
CA ALA A 190 -15.52 -3.42 -27.02
C ALA A 190 -15.19 -2.67 -25.72
N LEU A 191 -14.13 -3.06 -25.01
CA LEU A 191 -13.68 -2.35 -23.82
C LEU A 191 -13.35 -0.89 -24.14
N VAL A 192 -12.53 -0.66 -25.16
CA VAL A 192 -12.16 0.71 -25.55
C VAL A 192 -13.38 1.48 -26.10
N ALA A 193 -14.23 0.85 -26.90
CA ALA A 193 -15.42 1.49 -27.43
C ALA A 193 -16.41 1.91 -26.33
N SER A 194 -16.70 1.03 -25.37
CA SER A 194 -17.61 1.35 -24.26
C SER A 194 -17.03 2.43 -23.34
N GLU A 195 -15.72 2.43 -23.09
CA GLU A 195 -15.06 3.50 -22.32
C GLU A 195 -15.06 4.83 -23.05
N MET A 196 -14.86 4.83 -24.37
CA MET A 196 -15.00 6.04 -25.20
C MET A 196 -16.43 6.58 -25.14
N THR A 197 -17.44 5.72 -25.28
CA THR A 197 -18.86 6.11 -25.15
C THR A 197 -19.14 6.72 -23.77
N LEU A 198 -18.59 6.12 -22.71
CA LEU A 198 -18.70 6.65 -21.36
C LEU A 198 -18.06 8.04 -21.26
N LEU A 199 -16.85 8.25 -21.80
CA LEU A 199 -16.15 9.55 -21.79
C LEU A 199 -16.75 10.63 -22.70
N GLU A 200 -17.49 10.25 -23.73
CA GLU A 200 -18.23 11.18 -24.59
C GLU A 200 -19.51 11.68 -23.88
N ASP A 201 -20.25 10.77 -23.26
CA ASP A 201 -21.44 11.12 -22.46
C ASP A 201 -21.05 11.79 -21.12
N SER A 202 -19.80 11.61 -20.70
CA SER A 202 -19.32 12.12 -19.43
C SER A 202 -19.20 13.65 -19.38
N GLY A 203 -19.07 14.35 -20.51
CA GLY A 203 -19.15 15.82 -20.52
C GLY A 203 -20.48 16.35 -19.95
N ARG A 204 -21.56 15.56 -19.99
CA ARG A 204 -22.83 15.83 -19.29
C ARG A 204 -22.89 15.26 -17.87
N ARG A 205 -22.30 14.08 -17.62
CA ARG A 205 -22.36 13.38 -16.31
C ARG A 205 -21.36 13.92 -15.29
N TYR A 206 -20.14 14.28 -15.71
CA TYR A 206 -19.06 14.78 -14.84
C TYR A 206 -19.33 16.17 -14.28
N GLY A 207 -20.06 17.02 -14.99
CA GLY A 207 -20.57 18.28 -14.42
C GLY A 207 -21.56 18.07 -13.25
N GLN A 208 -21.99 16.83 -13.00
CA GLN A 208 -22.88 16.43 -11.90
C GLN A 208 -22.19 15.51 -10.87
N LEU A 209 -20.95 15.05 -11.13
CA LEU A 209 -20.23 14.22 -10.16
C LEU A 209 -19.56 15.12 -9.12
N ASP A 210 -19.61 14.69 -7.86
CA ASP A 210 -18.84 15.38 -6.82
C ASP A 210 -17.32 15.12 -6.99
N PRO A 211 -16.46 15.98 -6.43
CA PRO A 211 -15.01 15.83 -6.50
C PRO A 211 -14.48 14.44 -6.09
N LEU A 212 -15.10 13.80 -5.10
CA LEU A 212 -14.66 12.50 -4.59
C LEU A 212 -15.04 11.36 -5.54
N GLN A 213 -16.14 11.48 -6.28
CA GLN A 213 -16.53 10.54 -7.33
C GLN A 213 -15.55 10.58 -8.50
N LEU A 214 -15.14 11.79 -8.92
CA LEU A 214 -14.10 11.98 -9.93
C LEU A 214 -12.77 11.38 -9.48
N LEU A 215 -12.35 11.67 -8.24
CA LEU A 215 -11.15 11.09 -7.64
C LEU A 215 -11.21 9.55 -7.62
N ALA A 216 -12.34 8.98 -7.24
CA ALA A 216 -12.53 7.52 -7.19
C ALA A 216 -12.48 6.87 -8.58
N LEU A 217 -12.99 7.54 -9.61
CA LEU A 217 -12.87 7.07 -10.99
C LEU A 217 -11.45 7.19 -11.51
N SER A 218 -10.67 8.19 -11.09
CA SER A 218 -9.29 8.35 -11.56
C SER A 218 -8.29 7.48 -10.81
N PHE A 219 -8.43 7.34 -9.49
CA PHE A 219 -7.43 6.65 -8.67
C PHE A 219 -7.93 5.31 -8.10
N GLY A 220 -9.21 4.96 -8.29
CA GLY A 220 -9.87 3.86 -7.56
C GLY A 220 -10.26 4.27 -6.15
N GLN A 221 -11.07 3.43 -5.49
CA GLN A 221 -11.44 3.67 -4.09
C GLN A 221 -10.27 3.30 -3.15
N PRO A 222 -10.21 3.86 -1.93
CA PRO A 222 -9.18 3.47 -0.96
C PRO A 222 -9.28 1.98 -0.67
N GLY A 223 -8.13 1.31 -0.59
CA GLY A 223 -8.07 -0.12 -0.27
C GLY A 223 -8.51 -1.06 -1.39
N THR A 224 -9.00 -0.55 -2.53
CA THR A 224 -9.39 -1.40 -3.68
C THR A 224 -8.29 -1.57 -4.70
N ILE A 225 -7.25 -0.74 -4.61
CA ILE A 225 -6.07 -0.83 -5.46
C ILE A 225 -4.93 -1.40 -4.61
N PRO A 226 -4.43 -2.63 -4.90
CA PRO A 226 -3.31 -3.19 -4.18
C PRO A 226 -2.12 -2.23 -4.24
N HIS A 227 -1.56 -1.91 -3.07
CA HIS A 227 -0.39 -1.06 -2.99
C HIS A 227 0.76 -1.68 -3.80
N GLN A 228 1.23 -1.00 -4.85
CA GLN A 228 2.49 -1.36 -5.50
C GLN A 228 3.60 -1.05 -4.49
N THR A 229 4.36 -2.05 -4.03
CA THR A 229 5.40 -1.87 -3.02
C THR A 229 6.25 -0.65 -3.38
N GLY A 230 6.19 0.38 -2.53
CA GLY A 230 6.92 1.62 -2.75
C GLY A 230 8.39 1.29 -2.97
N HIS A 231 8.95 1.84 -4.04
CA HIS A 231 10.35 1.64 -4.39
C HIS A 231 11.20 2.10 -3.21
N VAL A 232 11.99 1.19 -2.63
CA VAL A 232 13.11 1.54 -1.71
C VAL A 232 14.25 2.24 -2.49
N GLY A 233 13.98 2.65 -3.74
CA GLY A 233 14.88 3.38 -4.60
C GLY A 233 15.11 4.78 -4.06
N GLY A 234 16.37 5.08 -3.74
CA GLY A 234 16.76 6.40 -3.23
C GLY A 234 17.30 6.39 -1.80
N VAL A 235 17.28 5.25 -1.09
CA VAL A 235 17.87 5.12 0.25
C VAL A 235 19.30 5.66 0.29
N ARG A 236 20.15 5.28 -0.66
CA ARG A 236 21.54 5.76 -0.73
C ARG A 236 21.69 7.26 -0.99
N ARG A 237 20.75 7.91 -1.70
CA ARG A 237 20.79 9.36 -1.94
C ARG A 237 20.27 10.13 -0.72
N ALA A 238 19.19 9.64 -0.12
CA ALA A 238 18.64 10.20 1.11
C ALA A 238 19.63 10.04 2.29
N LEU A 239 20.33 8.91 2.40
CA LEU A 239 21.36 8.71 3.42
C LEU A 239 22.52 9.70 3.34
N ARG A 240 22.95 10.07 2.12
CA ARG A 240 24.01 11.09 1.97
C ARG A 240 23.55 12.46 2.46
N ALA A 241 22.30 12.82 2.19
CA ALA A 241 21.72 14.08 2.67
C ALA A 241 21.49 14.06 4.20
N ALA A 242 21.13 12.92 4.76
CA ALA A 242 20.91 12.76 6.20
C ALA A 242 22.23 12.74 7.01
N ALA A 243 23.36 12.41 6.40
CA ALA A 243 24.67 12.38 7.07
C ALA A 243 25.08 13.74 7.65
N ASP A 244 24.58 14.84 7.06
CA ASP A 244 24.87 16.22 7.48
C ASP A 244 23.82 16.78 8.47
N ALA A 245 22.79 16.01 8.84
CA ALA A 245 21.70 16.46 9.70
C ALA A 245 22.06 16.38 11.20
N GLU A 246 21.68 17.41 11.96
CA GLU A 246 21.85 17.41 13.41
C GLU A 246 21.03 16.30 14.09
N PRO A 247 21.55 15.66 15.15
CA PRO A 247 20.81 14.68 15.93
C PRO A 247 19.54 15.31 16.50
N ALA A 248 18.39 14.66 16.29
CA ALA A 248 17.14 15.08 16.90
C ALA A 248 17.06 14.63 18.37
N ASP A 249 16.35 15.41 19.20
CA ASP A 249 16.00 15.03 20.56
C ASP A 249 14.79 14.08 20.55
N TRP A 250 15.01 12.84 21.03
CA TRP A 250 13.98 11.80 21.10
C TRP A 250 13.49 11.54 22.53
N THR A 251 13.92 12.34 23.50
CA THR A 251 13.58 12.14 24.93
C THR A 251 12.10 12.32 25.24
N HIS A 252 11.37 13.07 24.41
CA HIS A 252 9.94 13.34 24.55
C HIS A 252 9.04 12.38 23.76
N THR A 253 9.59 11.28 23.22
CA THR A 253 8.79 10.33 22.45
C THR A 253 7.88 9.48 23.32
N ASP A 254 6.63 9.32 22.89
CA ASP A 254 5.69 8.37 23.47
C ASP A 254 6.28 6.95 23.35
N PRO A 255 6.55 6.24 24.47
CA PRO A 255 7.18 4.93 24.47
C PRO A 255 6.37 3.86 23.72
N ASP A 256 5.07 4.06 23.55
CA ASP A 256 4.17 3.13 22.88
C ASP A 256 4.09 3.32 21.36
N ARG A 257 4.60 4.45 20.85
CA ARG A 257 4.50 4.83 19.44
C ARG A 257 5.82 4.69 18.71
N CYS A 258 5.74 4.44 17.41
CA CYS A 258 6.94 4.46 16.58
C CYS A 258 7.44 5.92 16.44
N PRO A 259 8.68 6.21 16.87
CA PRO A 259 9.22 7.56 16.84
C PRO A 259 9.37 8.09 15.41
N ILE A 260 9.66 7.20 14.45
CA ILE A 260 9.78 7.58 13.04
C ILE A 260 8.42 7.94 12.45
N CYS A 261 7.35 7.21 12.80
CA CYS A 261 6.00 7.60 12.38
C CYS A 261 5.61 8.99 12.91
N GLU A 262 5.89 9.26 14.18
CA GLU A 262 5.62 10.57 14.80
C GLU A 262 6.42 11.70 14.12
N ALA A 263 7.70 11.48 13.84
CA ALA A 263 8.55 12.48 13.19
C ALA A 263 8.19 12.72 11.71
N THR A 264 7.76 11.68 10.97
CA THR A 264 7.41 11.80 9.55
C THR A 264 6.07 12.49 9.32
N ARG A 265 5.10 12.33 10.23
CA ARG A 265 3.72 12.80 10.03
C ARG A 265 3.64 14.31 9.72
N PRO A 266 4.22 15.23 10.51
CA PRO A 266 4.14 16.67 10.21
C PRO A 266 4.76 17.03 8.85
N GLY A 267 5.90 16.43 8.52
CA GLY A 267 6.56 16.67 7.24
C GLY A 267 5.75 16.17 6.05
N LEU A 268 5.05 15.03 6.19
CA LEU A 268 4.15 14.51 5.17
C LEU A 268 2.93 15.42 5.00
N THR A 269 2.33 15.90 6.09
CA THR A 269 1.22 16.88 6.03
C THR A 269 1.65 18.13 5.27
N HIS A 270 2.80 18.68 5.59
CA HIS A 270 3.32 19.86 4.87
C HIS A 270 3.57 19.58 3.38
N THR A 271 4.13 18.41 3.05
CA THR A 271 4.35 18.00 1.65
C THR A 271 3.03 17.88 0.88
N LEU A 272 1.97 17.35 1.51
CA LEU A 272 0.65 17.25 0.91
C LEU A 272 0.03 18.63 0.65
N GLU A 273 0.20 19.55 1.60
CA GLU A 273 -0.26 20.94 1.49
C GLU A 273 0.45 21.68 0.35
N GLU A 274 1.79 21.60 0.27
CA GLU A 274 2.57 22.21 -0.82
C GLU A 274 2.13 21.66 -2.18
N PHE A 275 1.92 20.34 -2.28
CA PHE A 275 1.46 19.70 -3.51
C PHE A 275 0.06 20.17 -3.90
N ALA A 276 -0.87 20.26 -2.94
CA ALA A 276 -2.25 20.70 -3.18
C ALA A 276 -2.33 22.18 -3.61
N LEU A 277 -1.53 23.04 -3.00
CA LEU A 277 -1.47 24.48 -3.30
C LEU A 277 -0.72 24.81 -4.62
N GLY A 278 -0.20 23.80 -5.32
CA GLY A 278 0.51 23.97 -6.60
C GLY A 278 1.94 24.52 -6.45
N ALA A 279 2.54 24.38 -5.27
CA ALA A 279 3.96 24.66 -5.13
C ALA A 279 4.76 23.49 -5.71
N VAL A 280 5.53 23.80 -6.77
CA VAL A 280 6.60 23.02 -7.42
C VAL A 280 6.22 22.23 -8.69
N SER A 281 5.97 22.92 -9.81
CA SER A 281 6.79 22.87 -11.05
C SER A 281 6.21 23.76 -12.17
N ASP A 282 7.02 24.09 -13.19
CA ASP A 282 6.61 24.75 -14.44
C ASP A 282 5.86 23.78 -15.41
N GLU A 283 5.48 22.57 -14.96
CA GLU A 283 4.89 21.49 -15.78
C GLU A 283 3.36 21.37 -15.62
N ASP A 284 2.74 20.57 -16.50
CA ASP A 284 1.29 20.28 -16.53
C ASP A 284 0.81 19.65 -15.20
N PRO A 285 0.06 20.38 -14.37
CA PRO A 285 -0.38 19.91 -13.05
C PRO A 285 -1.23 18.62 -13.12
N ALA A 286 -1.93 18.40 -14.23
CA ALA A 286 -2.73 17.19 -14.44
C ALA A 286 -1.85 15.94 -14.57
N ALA A 287 -0.70 16.05 -15.24
CA ALA A 287 0.23 14.95 -15.43
C ALA A 287 0.93 14.57 -14.11
N GLU A 288 1.29 15.56 -13.29
CA GLU A 288 1.83 15.30 -11.96
C GLU A 288 0.80 14.62 -11.05
N LEU A 289 -0.42 15.13 -11.00
CA LEU A 289 -1.51 14.53 -10.22
C LEU A 289 -1.84 13.11 -10.71
N ALA A 290 -1.86 12.87 -12.02
CA ALA A 290 -2.06 11.53 -12.59
C ALA A 290 -0.99 10.52 -12.15
N SER A 291 0.22 10.98 -11.81
CA SER A 291 1.32 10.13 -11.30
C SER A 291 1.20 9.79 -9.81
N VAL A 292 0.26 10.40 -9.09
CA VAL A 292 0.05 10.15 -7.66
C VAL A 292 -0.59 8.78 -7.45
N CYS A 293 -0.11 8.03 -6.46
CA CYS A 293 -0.66 6.71 -6.16
C CYS A 293 -2.04 6.83 -5.48
N ASN A 294 -2.85 5.77 -5.56
CA ASN A 294 -4.16 5.70 -4.90
C ASN A 294 -4.13 6.21 -3.44
N ARG A 295 -3.15 5.76 -2.65
CA ARG A 295 -3.01 6.16 -1.24
C ARG A 295 -2.87 7.68 -1.11
N HIS A 296 -1.89 8.26 -1.78
CA HIS A 296 -1.61 9.69 -1.66
C HIS A 296 -2.70 10.57 -2.27
N ALA A 297 -3.39 10.10 -3.32
CA ALA A 297 -4.53 10.81 -3.89
C ALA A 297 -5.67 10.96 -2.87
N TRP A 298 -5.95 9.90 -2.10
CA TRP A 298 -6.95 9.96 -1.03
C TRP A 298 -6.48 10.73 0.19
N GLN A 299 -5.19 10.71 0.52
CA GLN A 299 -4.66 11.58 1.57
C GLN A 299 -4.81 13.06 1.22
N LEU A 300 -4.47 13.44 -0.02
CA LEU A 300 -4.69 14.80 -0.51
C LEU A 300 -6.16 15.19 -0.42
N ALA A 301 -7.08 14.31 -0.83
CA ALA A 301 -8.50 14.60 -0.78
C ALA A 301 -9.07 14.72 0.64
N GLU A 302 -8.57 13.94 1.58
CA GLU A 302 -8.97 14.02 2.99
C GLU A 302 -8.46 15.29 3.68
N SER A 303 -7.24 15.75 3.35
CA SER A 303 -6.64 16.94 3.99
C SER A 303 -6.90 18.25 3.25
N HIS A 304 -7.03 18.22 1.93
CA HIS A 304 -7.01 19.38 1.02
C HIS A 304 -8.03 19.24 -0.12
N GLY A 305 -9.17 18.58 0.12
CA GLY A 305 -10.17 18.30 -0.92
C GLY A 305 -10.69 19.53 -1.67
N ASP A 306 -10.85 20.66 -0.98
CA ASP A 306 -11.26 21.93 -1.59
C ASP A 306 -10.19 22.50 -2.54
N ASP A 307 -8.91 22.30 -2.21
CA ASP A 307 -7.76 22.75 -3.01
C ASP A 307 -7.54 21.88 -4.26
N LEU A 308 -8.03 20.63 -4.25
CA LEU A 308 -7.96 19.72 -5.40
C LEU A 308 -9.04 19.96 -6.47
N ALA A 309 -10.16 20.59 -6.10
CA ALA A 309 -11.29 20.79 -7.01
C ALA A 309 -10.90 21.43 -8.38
N PRO A 310 -9.98 22.41 -8.45
CA PRO A 310 -9.53 22.99 -9.71
C PRO A 310 -8.77 22.01 -10.63
N TRP A 311 -8.19 20.95 -10.09
CA TRP A 311 -7.33 20.01 -10.83
C TRP A 311 -8.12 18.88 -11.49
N LEU A 312 -9.30 18.57 -10.95
CA LEU A 312 -10.10 17.43 -11.39
C LEU A 312 -10.55 17.49 -12.87
N PRO A 313 -10.96 18.66 -13.42
CA PRO A 313 -11.26 18.76 -14.85
C PRO A 313 -10.04 18.47 -15.75
N SER A 314 -8.85 18.92 -15.34
CA SER A 314 -7.62 18.70 -16.11
C SER A 314 -7.21 17.22 -16.08
N LEU A 315 -7.40 16.54 -14.94
CA LEU A 315 -7.17 15.09 -14.81
C LEU A 315 -8.11 14.28 -15.72
N GLU A 316 -9.37 14.69 -15.85
CA GLU A 316 -10.31 14.09 -16.81
C GLU A 316 -9.83 14.29 -18.25
N GLY A 317 -9.43 15.52 -18.61
CA GLY A 317 -8.89 15.86 -19.92
C GLY A 317 -7.65 15.03 -20.28
N HIS A 318 -6.77 14.82 -19.30
CA HIS A 318 -5.60 13.94 -19.45
C HIS A 318 -6.03 12.50 -19.79
N ARG A 319 -6.95 11.91 -19.03
CA ARG A 319 -7.46 10.55 -19.28
C ARG A 319 -8.16 10.41 -20.63
N ARG A 320 -8.93 11.42 -21.03
CA ARG A 320 -9.57 11.44 -22.37
C ARG A 320 -8.51 11.41 -23.46
N THR A 321 -7.49 12.26 -23.35
CA THR A 321 -6.38 12.32 -24.31
C THR A 321 -5.65 10.98 -24.40
N GLU A 322 -5.39 10.34 -23.25
CA GLU A 322 -4.78 9.01 -23.19
C GLU A 322 -5.65 7.93 -23.87
N LEU A 323 -6.96 7.93 -23.63
CA LEU A 323 -7.86 6.95 -24.24
C LEU A 323 -8.04 7.17 -25.74
N GLU A 324 -8.14 8.43 -26.19
CA GLU A 324 -8.18 8.78 -27.61
C GLU A 324 -6.91 8.34 -28.34
N ALA A 325 -5.74 8.50 -27.71
CA ALA A 325 -4.49 7.97 -28.24
C ALA A 325 -4.52 6.44 -28.38
N VAL A 326 -5.08 5.73 -27.40
CA VAL A 326 -5.27 4.27 -27.47
C VAL A 326 -6.25 3.87 -28.57
N ALA A 327 -7.38 4.56 -28.68
CA ALA A 327 -8.37 4.30 -29.72
C ALA A 327 -7.76 4.51 -31.12
N SER A 328 -6.99 5.59 -31.30
CA SER A 328 -6.22 5.86 -32.52
C SER A 328 -5.17 4.78 -32.81
N ASP A 329 -4.42 4.36 -31.79
CA ASP A 329 -3.47 3.24 -31.89
C ASP A 329 -4.17 1.96 -32.35
N LEU A 330 -5.37 1.65 -31.86
CA LEU A 330 -6.12 0.47 -32.28
C LEU A 330 -6.63 0.56 -33.72
N LEU A 331 -7.12 1.73 -34.14
CA LEU A 331 -7.55 1.98 -35.52
C LEU A 331 -6.38 1.88 -36.52
N THR A 332 -5.20 2.36 -36.12
CA THR A 332 -3.98 2.27 -36.95
C THR A 332 -3.33 0.88 -36.88
N TYR A 333 -3.48 0.16 -35.77
CA TYR A 333 -2.97 -1.21 -35.62
C TYR A 333 -3.70 -2.20 -36.53
N ASP A 334 -4.99 -1.97 -36.81
CA ASP A 334 -5.77 -2.71 -37.82
C ASP A 334 -5.24 -2.44 -39.26
N GLY A 335 -4.47 -1.36 -39.44
CA GLY A 335 -3.97 -0.88 -40.73
C GLY A 335 -2.60 -1.39 -41.20
N LEU A 336 -1.84 -2.12 -40.38
CA LEU A 336 -0.48 -2.55 -40.76
C LEU A 336 -0.39 -3.93 -41.44
N HIS A 337 -1.46 -4.72 -41.47
CA HIS A 337 -1.57 -5.89 -42.36
C HIS A 337 -3.03 -6.05 -42.79
N GLY A 338 -3.30 -5.79 -44.08
CA GLY A 338 -4.64 -5.66 -44.63
C GLY A 338 -5.67 -6.68 -44.13
N GLY A 339 -6.82 -6.16 -43.72
CA GLY A 339 -8.11 -6.85 -43.77
C GLY A 339 -8.24 -8.19 -43.05
N PHE A 340 -7.39 -8.49 -42.06
CA PHE A 340 -7.51 -9.72 -41.29
C PHE A 340 -8.07 -9.44 -39.90
N GLN A 341 -9.32 -9.83 -39.70
CA GLN A 341 -9.90 -9.99 -38.37
C GLN A 341 -8.93 -10.79 -37.49
N LEU A 342 -8.46 -10.17 -36.40
CA LEU A 342 -7.68 -10.88 -35.39
C LEU A 342 -8.48 -12.11 -34.95
N PRO A 343 -7.89 -13.32 -34.97
CA PRO A 343 -8.57 -14.52 -34.50
C PRO A 343 -9.03 -14.30 -33.05
N SER A 344 -10.24 -14.74 -32.74
CA SER A 344 -10.97 -14.56 -31.48
C SER A 344 -10.28 -15.15 -30.22
N ARG A 345 -9.05 -15.66 -30.33
CA ARG A 345 -8.17 -16.09 -29.23
C ARG A 345 -6.69 -15.98 -29.62
N SER A 346 -6.22 -14.80 -30.01
CA SER A 346 -4.81 -14.62 -30.38
C SER A 346 -3.95 -14.17 -29.18
N PRO A 347 -2.79 -14.82 -28.90
CA PRO A 347 -1.77 -14.29 -27.97
C PRO A 347 -1.29 -12.88 -28.32
N ARG A 348 -1.64 -12.38 -29.53
CA ARG A 348 -1.31 -11.05 -30.03
C ARG A 348 -2.20 -9.98 -29.39
N ALA A 349 -3.51 -10.20 -29.24
CA ALA A 349 -4.41 -9.24 -28.59
C ALA A 349 -4.07 -9.03 -27.10
N GLN A 350 -3.81 -10.12 -26.37
CA GLN A 350 -3.32 -10.07 -24.99
C GLN A 350 -2.02 -9.25 -24.85
N ARG A 351 -1.07 -9.42 -25.78
CA ARG A 351 0.17 -8.63 -25.78
C ARG A 351 -0.10 -7.15 -26.05
N VAL A 352 -0.98 -6.82 -26.99
CA VAL A 352 -1.35 -5.44 -27.32
C VAL A 352 -2.03 -4.77 -26.12
N GLY A 353 -3.03 -5.40 -25.51
CA GLY A 353 -3.70 -4.88 -24.31
C GLY A 353 -2.73 -4.62 -23.16
N ARG A 354 -1.82 -5.56 -22.87
CA ARG A 354 -0.75 -5.37 -21.88
C ARG A 354 0.23 -4.25 -22.23
N GLN A 355 0.56 -4.09 -23.52
CA GLN A 355 1.46 -3.03 -23.97
C GLN A 355 0.81 -1.65 -23.83
N ILE A 356 -0.47 -1.53 -24.17
CA ILE A 356 -1.25 -0.32 -23.97
C ILE A 356 -1.34 0.01 -22.48
N ALA A 357 -1.76 -0.96 -21.64
CA ALA A 357 -1.84 -0.76 -20.20
C ALA A 357 -0.51 -0.28 -19.60
N ARG A 358 0.62 -0.86 -20.00
CA ARG A 358 1.96 -0.44 -19.55
C ARG A 358 2.40 0.95 -20.05
N ARG A 359 1.89 1.40 -21.20
CA ARG A 359 2.15 2.77 -21.69
C ARG A 359 1.38 3.79 -20.86
N LEU A 360 0.11 3.48 -20.60
CA LEU A 360 -0.85 4.30 -19.87
C LEU A 360 -0.60 4.35 -18.36
N GLU A 361 -0.09 3.28 -17.74
CA GLU A 361 0.20 3.25 -16.30
C GLU A 361 1.24 4.31 -15.90
N GLY A 362 1.97 4.90 -16.86
CA GLY A 362 2.95 5.96 -16.62
C GLY A 362 4.17 5.42 -15.87
N ARG A 363 5.38 5.65 -16.40
CA ARG A 363 6.64 5.15 -15.77
C ARG A 363 7.07 5.97 -14.55
N GLY A 364 6.14 6.61 -13.85
CA GLY A 364 6.42 7.54 -12.76
C GLY A 364 6.34 6.87 -11.39
N THR A 365 7.35 7.08 -10.55
CA THR A 365 7.21 6.84 -9.12
C THR A 365 6.39 7.98 -8.53
N CYS A 366 5.33 7.70 -7.78
CA CYS A 366 4.55 8.73 -7.10
C CYS A 366 5.46 9.73 -6.35
N PRO A 367 5.35 11.04 -6.63
CA PRO A 367 6.24 12.06 -6.04
C PRO A 367 6.09 12.14 -4.52
N LEU A 368 4.87 11.99 -4.02
CA LEU A 368 4.57 11.96 -2.58
C LEU A 368 5.13 10.72 -1.89
N CYS A 369 5.11 9.54 -2.54
CA CYS A 369 5.84 8.35 -2.03
C CYS A 369 7.34 8.62 -1.89
N ARG A 370 7.93 9.31 -2.86
CA ARG A 370 9.36 9.65 -2.84
C ARG A 370 9.67 10.66 -1.74
N ALA A 371 8.87 11.71 -1.58
CA ALA A 371 9.03 12.70 -0.52
C ALA A 371 8.88 12.07 0.87
N GLN A 372 7.83 11.27 1.07
CA GLN A 372 7.62 10.52 2.30
C GLN A 372 8.80 9.61 2.63
N SER A 373 9.31 8.86 1.65
CA SER A 373 10.47 7.98 1.86
C SER A 373 11.71 8.76 2.33
N ARG A 374 11.92 9.99 1.84
CA ARG A 374 13.02 10.85 2.29
C ARG A 374 12.86 11.27 3.76
N LEU A 375 11.65 11.68 4.15
CA LEU A 375 11.33 12.04 5.53
C LEU A 375 11.54 10.85 6.49
N GLU A 376 11.09 9.65 6.10
CA GLU A 376 11.31 8.44 6.89
C GLU A 376 12.80 8.12 7.07
N ILE A 377 13.59 8.20 6.00
CA ILE A 377 15.04 7.90 6.04
C ILE A 377 15.80 8.92 6.89
N ASP A 378 15.48 10.22 6.76
CA ASP A 378 16.10 11.27 7.58
C ASP A 378 15.79 11.08 9.07
N ALA A 379 14.51 10.88 9.42
CA ALA A 379 14.10 10.60 10.78
C ALA A 379 14.77 9.34 11.33
N LEU A 380 14.85 8.28 10.53
CA LEU A 380 15.47 7.01 10.91
C LEU A 380 16.98 7.17 11.14
N TRP A 381 17.67 7.93 10.30
CA TRP A 381 19.08 8.23 10.49
C TRP A 381 19.32 8.99 11.81
N ARG A 382 18.57 10.07 12.06
CA ARG A 382 18.66 10.86 13.31
C ARG A 382 18.35 10.03 14.56
N TYR A 383 17.42 9.09 14.47
CA TYR A 383 17.11 8.16 15.57
C TYR A 383 18.26 7.20 15.87
N LEU A 384 18.92 6.69 14.83
CA LEU A 384 20.01 5.71 14.98
C LEU A 384 21.35 6.36 15.37
N THR A 385 21.55 7.65 15.09
CA THR A 385 22.75 8.41 15.49
C THR A 385 22.63 9.05 16.88
N SER A 386 21.45 9.55 17.25
CA SER A 386 21.18 10.11 18.60
C SER A 386 21.18 9.06 19.72
N SER A 387 20.96 7.79 19.38
CA SER A 387 20.98 6.68 20.34
C SER A 387 22.38 6.18 20.71
N GLN A 388 23.44 6.87 20.28
CA GLN A 388 24.79 6.64 20.80
C GLN A 388 24.88 7.12 22.26
N PRO A 389 25.46 6.33 23.18
CA PRO A 389 25.86 6.87 24.47
C PRO A 389 26.83 8.01 24.22
N ALA A 390 26.57 9.18 24.82
CA ALA A 390 27.41 10.37 24.70
C ALA A 390 28.89 9.98 24.65
N ALA A 391 29.54 10.29 23.52
CA ALA A 391 30.95 10.06 23.32
C ALA A 391 31.71 10.56 24.55
N ARG A 392 32.56 9.69 25.09
CA ARG A 392 33.43 9.95 26.25
C ARG A 392 33.97 11.38 26.17
N ALA A 393 33.57 12.23 27.13
CA ALA A 393 34.27 13.47 27.38
C ALA A 393 35.75 13.13 27.63
N GLY A 394 36.66 13.94 27.07
CA GLY A 394 38.09 13.67 26.99
C GLY A 394 38.79 13.40 28.34
N PRO A 395 40.10 13.08 28.31
CA PRO A 395 40.84 12.65 29.49
C PRO A 395 41.13 13.85 30.40
N SER A 396 40.14 14.31 31.17
CA SER A 396 40.32 15.26 32.28
C SER A 396 39.04 15.32 33.11
N GLY A 397 39.08 14.75 34.32
CA GLY A 397 38.09 15.07 35.36
C GLY A 397 37.47 13.87 36.10
N VAL A 398 38.13 13.47 37.19
CA VAL A 398 37.58 12.93 38.45
C VAL A 398 36.43 11.91 38.38
N ALA A 399 36.75 10.69 38.82
CA ALA A 399 35.80 9.62 39.07
C ALA A 399 34.71 10.02 40.10
N GLY A 400 33.52 10.33 39.60
CA GLY A 400 32.29 10.33 40.38
C GLY A 400 31.67 8.93 40.37
N ASN A 401 31.77 8.22 41.50
CA ASN A 401 31.03 6.98 41.74
C ASN A 401 29.55 7.31 41.89
N GLY A 402 28.78 7.15 40.81
CA GLY A 402 27.35 7.46 40.80
C GLY A 402 26.74 7.53 39.42
N GLY A 403 27.15 6.63 38.50
CA GLY A 403 26.53 6.54 37.18
C GLY A 403 25.15 5.91 37.30
N THR A 404 24.12 6.72 37.55
CA THR A 404 22.76 6.38 37.12
C THR A 404 22.85 6.10 35.62
N LYS A 405 22.83 4.82 35.23
CA LYS A 405 22.59 4.40 33.85
C LYS A 405 21.31 5.11 33.43
N ALA A 406 21.42 6.18 32.66
CA ALA A 406 20.24 6.84 32.10
C ALA A 406 19.52 5.75 31.31
N LYS A 407 18.39 5.27 31.85
CA LYS A 407 17.46 4.41 31.12
C LYS A 407 17.04 5.24 29.92
N LEU A 408 17.68 5.05 28.77
CA LEU A 408 17.16 5.54 27.51
C LEU A 408 15.85 4.77 27.26
N THR A 409 14.75 5.28 27.79
CA THR A 409 13.38 4.90 27.47
C THR A 409 13.09 5.39 26.06
N VAL A 410 13.66 4.72 25.06
CA VAL A 410 13.43 5.06 23.67
C VAL A 410 12.43 4.08 23.10
N ALA A 411 11.36 4.61 22.51
CA ALA A 411 10.26 3.86 21.94
C ALA A 411 10.71 2.87 20.84
N THR A 412 9.99 1.77 20.69
CA THR A 412 10.28 0.77 19.64
C THR A 412 9.96 1.27 18.24
N LEU A 413 10.65 0.73 17.23
CA LEU A 413 10.26 0.96 15.85
C LEU A 413 9.08 0.05 15.49
N CYS A 414 8.13 0.56 14.70
CA CYS A 414 7.19 -0.32 14.03
C CYS A 414 7.94 -1.20 13.03
N LEU A 415 7.43 -2.39 12.76
CA LEU A 415 8.06 -3.37 11.87
C LEU A 415 8.43 -2.78 10.49
N PRO A 416 7.60 -1.95 9.83
CA PRO A 416 7.99 -1.33 8.56
C PRO A 416 9.23 -0.43 8.67
N HIS A 417 9.38 0.33 9.75
CA HIS A 417 10.56 1.17 9.99
C HIS A 417 11.76 0.34 10.47
N LEU A 418 11.52 -0.76 11.20
CA LEU A 418 12.57 -1.70 11.57
C LEU A 418 13.17 -2.42 10.35
N ILE A 419 12.34 -2.83 9.39
CA ILE A 419 12.79 -3.40 8.11
C ILE A 419 13.65 -2.40 7.34
N GLN A 420 13.23 -1.14 7.26
CA GLN A 420 14.06 -0.09 6.64
C GLN A 420 15.37 0.14 7.39
N ALA A 421 15.35 0.11 8.73
CA ALA A 421 16.55 0.24 9.55
C ALA A 421 17.56 -0.88 9.29
N ASP A 422 17.07 -2.10 9.08
CA ASP A 422 17.92 -3.25 8.79
C ASP A 422 18.68 -3.10 7.46
N CYS A 423 18.09 -2.38 6.50
CA CYS A 423 18.70 -2.02 5.23
C CYS A 423 19.73 -0.87 5.30
N LEU A 424 19.89 -0.22 6.46
CA LEU A 424 20.87 0.86 6.66
C LEU A 424 22.25 0.31 7.05
N PRO A 425 23.35 1.04 6.75
CA PRO A 425 24.70 0.64 7.13
C PRO A 425 24.97 0.89 8.64
N LEU A 426 24.35 0.09 9.50
CA LEU A 426 24.50 0.20 10.96
C LEU A 426 25.74 -0.53 11.48
N THR A 427 26.39 0.05 12.49
CA THR A 427 27.45 -0.62 13.26
C THR A 427 26.89 -1.80 14.05
N ALA A 428 27.76 -2.73 14.46
CA ALA A 428 27.34 -3.87 15.29
C ALA A 428 26.69 -3.41 16.60
N GLU A 429 27.22 -2.38 17.25
CA GLU A 429 26.65 -1.81 18.48
C GLU A 429 25.25 -1.22 18.25
N GLN A 430 25.05 -0.47 17.16
CA GLN A 430 23.74 0.08 16.80
C GLN A 430 22.72 -1.03 16.53
N ARG A 431 23.12 -2.11 15.85
CA ARG A 431 22.24 -3.26 15.58
C ARG A 431 21.86 -3.98 16.88
N ILE A 432 22.81 -4.24 17.77
CA ILE A 432 22.55 -4.89 19.06
C ILE A 432 21.58 -4.06 19.89
N ALA A 433 21.83 -2.76 20.03
CA ALA A 433 20.97 -1.86 20.79
C ALA A 433 19.53 -1.81 20.22
N LEU A 434 19.38 -1.77 18.89
CA LEU A 434 18.09 -1.79 18.22
C LEU A 434 17.33 -3.11 18.47
N VAL A 435 18.02 -4.25 18.35
CA VAL A 435 17.44 -5.59 18.61
C VAL A 435 17.00 -5.73 20.06
N GLU A 436 17.85 -5.34 21.02
CA GLU A 436 17.53 -5.43 22.46
C GLU A 436 16.32 -4.56 22.82
N ARG A 437 16.26 -3.33 22.29
CA ARG A 437 15.11 -2.43 22.45
C ARG A 437 13.84 -3.06 21.90
N GLN A 438 13.90 -3.62 20.69
CA GLN A 438 12.74 -4.23 20.05
C GLN A 438 12.26 -5.47 20.83
N ARG A 439 13.18 -6.33 21.29
CA ARG A 439 12.86 -7.52 22.11
C ARG A 439 12.14 -7.14 23.39
N LEU A 440 12.63 -6.12 24.10
CA LEU A 440 12.01 -5.65 25.34
C LEU A 440 10.60 -5.09 25.08
N GLY A 441 10.45 -4.18 24.12
CA GLY A 441 9.17 -3.52 23.86
C GLY A 441 8.10 -4.49 23.32
N TRP A 442 8.44 -5.33 22.35
CA TRP A 442 7.49 -6.34 21.85
C TRP A 442 7.20 -7.44 22.87
N GLY A 443 8.16 -7.81 23.74
CA GLY A 443 7.92 -8.73 24.85
C GLY A 443 6.89 -8.19 25.85
N ASN A 444 6.98 -6.90 26.20
CA ASN A 444 6.00 -6.23 27.03
C ASN A 444 4.62 -6.20 26.37
N LEU A 445 4.56 -5.80 25.09
CA LEU A 445 3.31 -5.75 24.32
C LEU A 445 2.64 -7.13 24.19
N ILE A 446 3.41 -8.20 23.97
CA ILE A 446 2.88 -9.58 23.95
C ILE A 446 2.27 -9.95 25.31
N SER A 447 2.89 -9.52 26.41
CA SER A 447 2.39 -9.77 27.77
C SER A 447 1.10 -9.00 28.04
N GLU A 448 1.00 -7.76 27.58
CA GLU A 448 -0.22 -6.96 27.68
C GLU A 448 -1.35 -7.54 26.81
N LEU A 449 -1.06 -7.99 25.58
CA LEU A 449 -2.04 -8.67 24.73
C LEU A 449 -2.55 -9.96 25.36
N LEU A 450 -1.67 -10.73 26.00
CA LEU A 450 -2.05 -11.92 26.76
C LEU A 450 -3.01 -11.58 27.91
N ASP A 451 -2.71 -10.54 28.67
CA ASP A 451 -3.58 -10.09 29.76
C ASP A 451 -4.93 -9.57 29.24
N TYR A 452 -4.90 -8.78 28.17
CA TYR A 452 -6.10 -8.29 27.49
C TYR A 452 -7.01 -9.44 27.03
N ILE A 453 -6.46 -10.42 26.31
CA ILE A 453 -7.20 -11.60 25.81
C ILE A 453 -7.76 -12.41 26.99
N ARG A 454 -6.94 -12.68 28.02
CA ARG A 454 -7.37 -13.40 29.22
C ARG A 454 -8.55 -12.72 29.88
N LYS A 455 -8.49 -11.40 30.07
CA LYS A 455 -9.54 -10.62 30.73
C LYS A 455 -10.82 -10.46 29.89
N GLN A 456 -10.86 -10.87 28.62
CA GLN A 456 -12.12 -10.94 27.87
C GLN A 456 -13.01 -12.11 28.29
N ASP A 457 -12.44 -13.12 28.97
CA ASP A 457 -13.22 -14.22 29.53
C ASP A 457 -14.07 -13.73 30.71
N TYR A 458 -15.35 -14.11 30.74
CA TYR A 458 -16.33 -13.68 31.74
C TYR A 458 -15.89 -13.98 33.19
N ARG A 459 -15.00 -14.97 33.39
CA ARG A 459 -14.44 -15.33 34.70
C ARG A 459 -13.59 -14.21 35.33
N PHE A 460 -13.07 -13.29 34.52
CA PHE A 460 -12.23 -12.18 34.97
C PHE A 460 -12.93 -10.83 34.81
N ARG A 461 -14.27 -10.82 34.69
CA ARG A 461 -15.05 -9.58 34.47
C ARG A 461 -14.87 -8.52 35.57
N ASP A 462 -14.61 -8.97 36.80
CA ASP A 462 -14.49 -8.12 37.99
C ASP A 462 -13.04 -7.60 38.20
N GLU A 463 -12.07 -8.04 37.40
CA GLU A 463 -10.71 -7.50 37.45
C GLU A 463 -10.66 -6.07 36.86
N PRO A 464 -9.84 -5.17 37.43
CA PRO A 464 -9.69 -3.82 36.91
C PRO A 464 -9.04 -3.82 35.52
N ARG A 465 -9.56 -2.97 34.65
CA ARG A 465 -9.04 -2.73 33.30
C ARG A 465 -7.96 -1.65 33.35
N GLY A 466 -6.80 -1.94 32.78
CA GLY A 466 -5.63 -1.06 32.79
C GLY A 466 -5.09 -0.75 31.40
N HIS A 467 -3.77 -0.57 31.34
CA HIS A 467 -3.03 -0.22 30.14
C HIS A 467 -3.16 -1.26 29.00
N GLU A 468 -3.46 -2.52 29.34
CA GLU A 468 -3.64 -3.62 28.40
C GLU A 468 -4.80 -3.38 27.41
N GLN A 469 -5.76 -2.52 27.76
CA GLN A 469 -6.94 -2.25 26.93
C GLN A 469 -6.59 -1.61 25.59
N THR A 470 -5.45 -0.93 25.48
CA THR A 470 -4.97 -0.33 24.22
C THR A 470 -4.04 -1.25 23.45
N SER A 471 -3.67 -2.41 24.01
CA SER A 471 -2.67 -3.30 23.43
C SER A 471 -3.04 -3.84 22.03
N PRO A 472 -4.31 -4.16 21.68
CA PRO A 472 -4.65 -4.54 20.29
C PRO A 472 -4.34 -3.45 19.27
N ARG A 473 -4.68 -2.18 19.57
CA ARG A 473 -4.36 -1.04 18.70
C ARG A 473 -2.86 -0.81 18.61
N ARG A 474 -2.15 -0.84 19.74
CA ARG A 474 -0.68 -0.70 19.75
C ARG A 474 0.00 -1.82 18.95
N ALA A 475 -0.54 -3.04 18.98
CA ALA A 475 -0.03 -4.14 18.16
C ALA A 475 -0.22 -3.90 16.66
N VAL A 476 -1.37 -3.37 16.24
CA VAL A 476 -1.60 -2.92 14.85
C VAL A 476 -0.60 -1.81 14.48
N GLU A 477 -0.45 -0.77 15.31
CA GLU A 477 0.49 0.33 15.08
C GLU A 477 1.94 -0.16 14.96
N GLN A 478 2.34 -1.12 15.80
CA GLN A 478 3.70 -1.68 15.79
C GLN A 478 3.94 -2.61 14.60
N MET A 479 2.94 -3.34 14.10
CA MET A 479 3.12 -4.26 12.96
C MET A 479 2.92 -3.58 11.60
N ALA A 480 1.95 -2.67 11.49
CA ALA A 480 1.54 -2.06 10.23
C ALA A 480 1.96 -0.58 10.08
N GLY A 481 2.49 0.02 11.16
CA GLY A 481 2.78 1.45 11.23
C GLY A 481 1.55 2.27 11.63
N GLN A 482 1.74 3.57 11.89
CA GLN A 482 0.63 4.47 12.18
C GLN A 482 -0.29 4.66 10.97
N LYS A 483 -1.58 4.91 11.22
CA LYS A 483 -2.61 5.10 10.18
C LYS A 483 -2.20 6.22 9.24
N GLY A 484 -2.21 5.94 7.94
CA GLY A 484 -1.86 6.92 6.90
C GLY A 484 -0.37 7.25 6.80
N VAL A 485 0.49 6.76 7.70
CA VAL A 485 1.93 6.99 7.55
C VAL A 485 2.54 5.99 6.56
N ARG A 486 1.94 4.82 6.30
CA ARG A 486 2.44 3.82 5.34
C ARG A 486 1.36 3.04 4.61
#